data_AF-A0A522IM56-F1
#
_entry.id   AF-A0A522IM56-F1
#
_cell.length_a   1.000
_cell.length_b   1.000
_cell.length_c   1.000
_cell.angle_alpha   90.00
_cell.angle_beta   90.00
_cell.angle_gamma   90.00
#
_symmetry.space_group_name_H-M   'P 1'
#
loop_
_entity.id
_entity.type
_entity.pdbx_description
1 polymer ?
#
loop_
_entity_poly.entity_id
_entity_poly.type
_entity_poly.pdbx_seq_one_letter_code
_entity_poly.pdbx_strand_id
1 'polypeptide(L)'
;MALYDLESYLFRLKNDPALQKALAADPEAHLSAQAIDDDAKRAILEKDVVALWHMGVHPLLLVPLSRFLGMAPTEYRQRLQPHAGSRSFRSSFEG
;
A
#
# COMPACT_ATOMS: atom_id res chain seq x y z
N MET A 1 6.74 13.73 -4.12
CA MET A 1 5.29 13.98 -4.30
C MET A 1 4.73 12.75 -4.99
N ALA A 2 4.09 11.82 -4.27
CA ALA A 2 3.77 10.48 -4.83
C ALA A 2 2.67 9.69 -4.09
N LEU A 3 1.96 10.31 -3.13
CA LEU A 3 0.93 9.59 -2.35
C LEU A 3 -0.31 9.28 -3.19
N TYR A 4 -0.79 10.25 -3.98
CA TYR A 4 -1.98 10.08 -4.82
C TYR A 4 -1.82 8.94 -5.85
N ASP A 5 -0.66 8.83 -6.50
CA ASP A 5 -0.39 7.78 -7.49
C ASP A 5 -0.38 6.39 -6.82
N LEU A 6 0.24 6.29 -5.65
CA LEU A 6 0.23 5.08 -4.83
C LEU A 6 -1.19 4.70 -4.39
N GLU A 7 -1.99 5.64 -3.90
CA GLU A 7 -3.36 5.36 -3.47
C GLU A 7 -4.27 4.97 -4.64
N SER A 8 -4.11 5.64 -5.79
CA SER A 8 -4.79 5.29 -7.04
C SER A 8 -4.40 3.89 -7.51
N TYR A 9 -3.11 3.56 -7.49
CA TYR A 9 -2.61 2.23 -7.81
C TYR A 9 -3.17 1.17 -6.86
N LEU A 10 -3.15 1.40 -5.55
CA LEU A 10 -3.71 0.46 -4.57
C LEU A 10 -5.22 0.29 -4.72
N PHE A 11 -5.94 1.36 -5.06
CA PHE A 11 -7.35 1.29 -5.37
C PHE A 11 -7.61 0.44 -6.61
N ARG A 12 -6.82 0.60 -7.68
CA ARG A 12 -6.92 -0.24 -8.88
C ARG A 12 -6.56 -1.68 -8.57
N LEU A 13 -5.46 -1.94 -7.85
CA LEU A 13 -5.01 -3.27 -7.45
C LEU A 13 -6.09 -4.03 -6.65
N LYS A 14 -6.82 -3.34 -5.77
CA LYS A 14 -7.94 -3.93 -5.01
C LYS A 14 -9.07 -4.41 -5.94
N ASN A 15 -9.37 -3.68 -7.01
CA ASN A 15 -10.52 -3.93 -7.88
C ASN A 15 -10.20 -4.74 -9.14
N ASP A 16 -8.93 -4.76 -9.57
CA ASP A 16 -8.49 -5.36 -10.82
C ASP A 16 -7.72 -6.67 -10.58
N PRO A 17 -8.31 -7.84 -10.89
CA PRO A 17 -7.66 -9.13 -10.69
C PRO A 17 -6.50 -9.38 -11.67
N ALA A 18 -6.42 -8.66 -12.80
CA ALA A 18 -5.29 -8.78 -13.72
C ALA A 18 -4.06 -8.08 -13.15
N LEU A 19 -4.22 -6.93 -12.50
CA LEU A 19 -3.15 -6.27 -11.73
C LEU A 19 -2.66 -7.15 -10.58
N GLN A 20 -3.58 -7.79 -9.85
CA GLN A 20 -3.22 -8.74 -8.79
C GLN A 20 -2.36 -9.89 -9.33
N LYS A 21 -2.74 -10.47 -10.46
CA LYS A 21 -1.95 -11.53 -11.11
C LYS A 21 -0.60 -11.02 -11.61
N ALA A 22 -0.55 -9.82 -12.19
CA ALA A 22 0.70 -9.23 -12.67
C ALA A 22 1.68 -8.96 -11.51
N LEU A 23 1.19 -8.37 -10.42
CA LEU A 23 1.97 -8.12 -9.21
C LEU A 23 2.41 -9.44 -8.54
N ALA A 24 1.58 -10.49 -8.57
CA ALA A 24 1.96 -11.80 -8.03
C ALA A 24 2.96 -12.56 -8.92
N ALA A 25 2.93 -12.32 -10.23
CA ALA A 25 3.82 -12.98 -11.19
C ALA A 25 5.23 -12.38 -11.17
N ASP A 26 5.34 -11.05 -11.23
CA ASP A 26 6.61 -10.34 -11.18
C ASP A 26 6.43 -8.96 -10.54
N PRO A 27 6.56 -8.86 -9.20
CA PRO A 27 6.28 -7.62 -8.51
C PRO A 27 7.28 -6.53 -8.83
N GLU A 28 8.56 -6.86 -9.04
CA GLU A 28 9.60 -5.88 -9.34
C GLU A 28 9.38 -5.25 -10.73
N ALA A 29 9.20 -6.05 -11.78
CA ALA A 29 8.93 -5.53 -13.11
C ALA A 29 7.59 -4.79 -13.18
N HIS A 30 6.56 -5.30 -12.50
CA HIS A 30 5.25 -4.65 -12.48
C HIS A 30 5.31 -3.26 -11.84
N LEU A 31 5.91 -3.16 -10.65
CA LEU A 31 6.04 -1.89 -9.91
C LEU A 31 6.97 -0.91 -10.62
N SER A 32 8.01 -1.40 -11.31
CA SER A 32 8.90 -0.57 -12.13
C SER A 32 8.16 0.10 -13.29
N ALA A 33 7.12 -0.55 -13.82
CA ALA A 33 6.24 0.01 -14.86
C ALA A 33 5.17 0.99 -14.33
N GLN A 34 5.01 1.13 -13.01
CA GLN A 34 4.06 2.06 -12.39
C GLN A 34 4.72 3.40 -12.04
N ALA A 35 3.92 4.47 -12.04
CA ALA A 35 4.34 5.84 -11.70
C ALA A 35 4.40 6.13 -10.18
N ILE A 36 4.73 5.11 -9.38
CA ILE A 36 4.85 5.21 -7.93
C ILE A 36 6.29 5.51 -7.50
N ASP A 37 6.46 6.03 -6.28
CA ASP A 37 7.77 6.36 -5.70
C ASP A 37 8.61 5.10 -5.44
N ASP A 38 9.93 5.19 -5.58
CA ASP A 38 10.82 4.06 -5.33
C ASP A 38 10.77 3.59 -3.86
N ASP A 39 10.53 4.50 -2.90
CA ASP A 39 10.33 4.13 -1.49
C ASP A 39 9.05 3.30 -1.32
N ALA A 40 7.98 3.68 -2.03
CA ALA A 40 6.71 2.94 -2.02
C ALA A 40 6.83 1.58 -2.72
N LYS A 41 7.55 1.50 -3.86
CA LYS A 41 7.85 0.23 -4.54
C LYS A 41 8.56 -0.71 -3.59
N ARG A 42 9.60 -0.20 -2.93
CA ARG A 42 10.39 -0.95 -1.96
C ARG A 42 9.53 -1.45 -0.80
N ALA A 43 8.68 -0.60 -0.23
CA ALA A 43 7.79 -1.00 0.85
C ALA A 43 6.77 -2.08 0.42
N ILE A 44 6.29 -2.06 -0.82
CA ILE A 44 5.42 -3.13 -1.35
C ILE A 44 6.21 -4.44 -1.51
N LEU A 45 7.43 -4.38 -2.05
CA LEU A 45 8.31 -5.54 -2.25
C LEU A 45 8.72 -6.19 -0.93
N GLU A 46 9.10 -5.38 0.06
CA GLU A 46 9.50 -5.83 1.39
C GLU A 46 8.31 -6.17 2.30
N LYS A 47 7.07 -5.99 1.80
CA LYS A 47 5.81 -6.16 2.55
C LYS A 47 5.75 -5.29 3.81
N ASP A 48 6.39 -4.13 3.76
CA ASP A 48 6.46 -3.17 4.85
C ASP A 48 5.22 -2.27 4.89
N VAL A 49 4.16 -2.81 5.49
CA VAL A 49 2.90 -2.09 5.71
C VAL A 49 3.07 -0.88 6.64
N VAL A 50 4.13 -0.87 7.47
CA VAL A 50 4.42 0.23 8.40
C VAL A 50 5.04 1.39 7.64
N ALA A 51 5.97 1.12 6.71
CA ALA A 51 6.52 2.14 5.82
C ALA A 51 5.40 2.79 4.98
N LEU A 52 4.50 1.99 4.37
CA LEU A 52 3.35 2.53 3.64
C LEU A 52 2.41 3.36 4.53
N TRP A 53 2.28 2.99 5.80
CA TRP A 53 1.58 3.81 6.80
C TRP A 53 2.33 5.10 7.12
N HIS A 54 3.65 5.13 7.22
CA HIS A 54 4.37 6.40 7.42
C HIS A 54 4.30 7.31 6.19
N MET A 55 4.20 6.75 4.98
CA MET A 55 4.09 7.51 3.72
C MET A 55 2.78 8.28 3.53
N GLY A 56 1.73 7.93 4.28
CA GLY A 56 0.43 8.61 4.18
C GLY A 56 -0.71 7.77 3.59
N VAL A 57 -0.47 6.50 3.20
CA VAL A 57 -1.51 5.63 2.62
C VAL A 57 -2.69 5.41 3.56
N HIS A 58 -3.90 5.51 3.03
CA HIS A 58 -5.13 5.22 3.75
C HIS A 58 -5.24 3.75 4.24
N PRO A 59 -5.64 3.49 5.51
CA PRO A 59 -5.82 2.15 6.07
C PRO A 59 -6.78 1.27 5.26
N LEU A 60 -7.80 1.87 4.66
CA LEU A 60 -8.79 1.15 3.86
C LEU A 60 -8.17 0.52 2.59
N LEU A 61 -7.03 1.05 2.13
CA LEU A 61 -6.24 0.50 1.02
C LEU A 61 -5.17 -0.47 1.52
N LEU A 62 -4.60 -0.23 2.71
CA LEU A 62 -3.61 -1.11 3.33
C LEU A 62 -4.19 -2.45 3.81
N VAL A 63 -5.45 -2.50 4.23
CA VAL A 63 -6.12 -3.76 4.63
C VAL A 63 -6.20 -4.76 3.47
N PRO A 64 -6.76 -4.44 2.28
CA PRO A 64 -6.78 -5.37 1.17
C PRO A 64 -5.37 -5.68 0.63
N LEU A 65 -4.46 -4.71 0.65
CA LEU A 65 -3.06 -4.94 0.27
C LEU A 65 -2.36 -5.94 1.20
N SER A 66 -2.46 -5.74 2.52
CA SER A 66 -1.83 -6.64 3.50
C SER A 66 -2.36 -8.07 3.35
N ARG A 67 -3.67 -8.23 3.11
CA ARG A 67 -4.27 -9.53 2.77
C ARG A 67 -3.70 -10.11 1.49
N PHE A 68 -3.53 -9.30 0.45
CA PHE A 68 -2.91 -9.73 -0.82
C PHE A 68 -1.45 -10.18 -0.63
N LEU A 69 -0.68 -9.50 0.24
CA LEU A 69 0.70 -9.86 0.57
C LEU A 69 0.83 -11.10 1.49
N GLY A 70 -0.30 -11.67 1.91
CA GLY A 70 -0.38 -12.85 2.78
C GLY A 70 -0.36 -12.55 4.27
N MET A 71 -0.54 -11.29 4.68
CA MET A 71 -0.56 -10.89 6.08
C MET A 71 -1.95 -11.12 6.69
N ALA A 72 -1.98 -11.76 7.87
CA ALA A 72 -3.20 -11.93 8.63
C ALA A 72 -3.70 -10.57 9.15
N PRO A 73 -5.03 -10.34 9.23
CA PRO A 73 -5.59 -9.07 9.72
C PRO A 73 -5.19 -8.77 11.18
N THR A 74 -4.91 -9.80 12.00
CA THR A 74 -4.41 -9.63 13.37
C THR A 74 -2.96 -9.13 13.38
N GLU A 75 -2.10 -9.72 12.53
CA GLU A 75 -0.71 -9.30 12.35
C GLU A 75 -0.65 -7.85 11.85
N TYR A 76 -1.45 -7.49 10.84
CA TYR A 76 -1.56 -6.12 10.35
C TYR A 76 -1.87 -5.11 11.45
N ARG A 77 -2.87 -5.42 12.31
CA ARG A 77 -3.23 -4.55 13.44
C ARG A 77 -2.12 -4.46 14.48
N GLN A 78 -1.43 -5.57 14.78
CA GLN A 78 -0.32 -5.57 15.74
C GLN A 78 0.86 -4.73 15.23
N ARG A 79 1.18 -4.82 13.94
CA ARG A 79 2.23 -4.01 13.29
C ARG A 79 1.91 -2.52 13.34
N LEU A 80 0.65 -2.13 13.19
CA LEU A 80 0.24 -0.72 13.17
C LEU A 80 -0.11 -0.16 14.54
N GLN A 81 -0.47 -0.98 15.53
CA GLN A 81 -0.82 -0.55 16.88
C GLN A 81 0.19 0.45 17.50
N PRO A 82 1.52 0.22 17.45
CA PRO A 82 2.49 1.18 18.00
C PRO A 82 2.59 2.49 17.19
N HIS A 83 2.14 2.52 15.93
CA HIS A 83 2.25 3.67 15.04
C HIS A 83 0.92 4.44 14.86
N ALA A 84 -0.20 3.89 15.33
CA ALA A 84 -1.54 4.47 15.16
C ALA A 84 -1.71 5.83 15.85
N GLY A 85 -0.98 6.08 16.94
CA GLY A 85 -1.05 7.34 17.70
C GLY A 85 -0.25 8.51 17.14
N SER A 86 0.61 8.29 16.13
CA SER A 86 1.55 9.31 15.64
C SER A 86 1.12 10.03 14.36
N ARG A 87 -0.12 9.81 13.86
CA ARG A 87 -0.50 10.25 12.51
C ARG A 87 -1.47 11.42 12.50
N SER A 88 -1.09 12.49 11.80
CA SER A 88 -2.00 13.54 11.32
C SER A 88 -2.49 13.16 9.92
N PHE A 89 -3.76 12.76 9.79
CA PHE A 89 -4.36 12.48 8.48
C PHE A 89 -4.53 13.80 7.72
N ARG A 90 -3.61 14.12 6.81
CA ARG A 90 -3.87 15.08 5.73
C ARG A 90 -4.52 14.34 4.56
N SER A 91 -5.80 14.02 4.69
CA SER A 91 -6.61 13.68 3.51
C SER A 91 -6.94 14.98 2.79
N SER A 92 -6.22 15.30 1.72
CA SER A 92 -6.69 16.27 0.71
C SER A 92 -7.65 15.58 -0.28
N PHE A 93 -8.67 14.91 0.24
CA PHE A 93 -9.82 14.51 -0.57
C PHE A 93 -10.83 15.66 -0.49
N GLU A 94 -10.61 16.71 -1.28
CA GLU A 94 -11.68 17.65 -1.62
C GLU A 94 -12.52 16.99 -2.72
N GLY A 95 -13.74 16.58 -2.36
CA GLY A 95 -14.74 16.00 -3.25
C GLY A 95 -16.13 16.22 -2.68
#